data_AF-A0A9P6SR21-F1
#
_entry.id   AF-A0A9P6SR21-F1
#
_cell.length_a   1.000
_cell.length_b   1.000
_cell.length_c   1.000
_cell.angle_alpha   90.00
_cell.angle_beta   90.00
_cell.angle_gamma   90.00
#
_symmetry.space_group_name_H-M   'P 1'
#
loop_
_entity.id
_entity.type
_entity.pdbx_description
1 polymer ?
#
loop_
_entity_poly.entity_id
_entity_poly.type
_entity_poly.pdbx_seq_one_letter_code
_entity_poly.pdbx_strand_id
1 'polypeptide(L)'
;TRVQAEKVLIDFKQSANIVPVCQYLLANSNTPSVQFHAASGITGAIVREYGLYQRQDIHHLQAYLIQYNLQHPRLVSWVAKQIYQAIAVISKRGWLEASEEEQGVVYNHIAQLLSMGDHEKKVGLSLAHAVVEEFLSRGKASNVGLTWDFHYKTKLSFEEQHLRLIFEAALKILHEQLQDLMSIPGQEVSGAQKPLLSLSILLVESILQWDFTSS
;
A
#
# COMPACT_ATOMS: atom_id res chain seq x y z
N THR A 1 22.08 19.23 -17.66
CA THR A 1 20.76 19.86 -17.97
C THR A 1 19.63 18.95 -17.48
N ARG A 2 18.50 19.50 -17.00
CA ARG A 2 17.36 18.73 -16.44
C ARG A 2 16.89 17.58 -17.35
N VAL A 3 16.89 17.84 -18.66
CA VAL A 3 16.52 16.88 -19.71
C VAL A 3 17.48 15.67 -19.79
N GLN A 4 18.79 15.87 -19.52
CA GLN A 4 19.76 14.77 -19.45
C GLN A 4 19.56 13.90 -18.20
N ALA A 5 19.21 14.51 -17.06
CA ALA A 5 18.88 13.77 -15.84
C ALA A 5 17.58 12.97 -16.00
N GLU A 6 16.56 13.56 -16.63
CA GLU A 6 15.30 12.88 -16.98
C GLU A 6 15.53 11.71 -17.96
N LYS A 7 16.38 11.90 -18.98
CA LYS A 7 16.71 10.84 -19.94
C LYS A 7 17.48 9.69 -19.30
N VAL A 8 18.48 9.99 -18.46
CA VAL A 8 19.21 8.97 -17.68
C VAL A 8 18.27 8.22 -16.74
N LEU A 9 17.30 8.90 -16.11
CA LEU A 9 16.28 8.25 -15.27
C LEU A 9 15.34 7.34 -16.07
N ILE A 10 14.98 7.72 -17.31
CA ILE A 10 14.14 6.91 -18.20
C ILE A 10 14.90 5.68 -18.68
N ASP A 11 16.13 5.85 -19.17
CA ASP A 11 16.99 4.77 -19.65
C ASP A 11 17.35 3.80 -18.50
N PHE A 12 17.55 4.33 -17.28
CA PHE A 12 17.76 3.55 -16.06
C PHE A 12 16.55 2.67 -15.72
N LYS A 13 15.32 3.20 -15.81
CA LYS A 13 14.06 2.46 -15.57
C LYS A 13 13.83 1.31 -16.56
N GLN A 14 14.55 1.27 -17.68
CA GLN A 14 14.46 0.23 -18.72
C GLN A 14 15.54 -0.87 -18.59
N SER A 15 16.43 -0.78 -17.59
CA SER A 15 17.48 -1.79 -17.38
C SER A 15 16.95 -3.03 -16.63
N ALA A 16 17.46 -4.22 -16.99
CA ALA A 16 17.06 -5.53 -16.45
C ALA A 16 17.36 -5.76 -14.94
N ASN A 17 17.99 -4.79 -14.26
CA ASN A 17 18.41 -4.89 -12.85
C ASN A 17 17.91 -3.71 -12.00
N ILE A 18 16.82 -3.07 -12.41
CA ILE A 18 16.30 -1.86 -11.77
C ILE A 18 15.82 -2.09 -10.32
N VAL A 19 15.22 -3.25 -10.01
CA VAL A 19 14.67 -3.53 -8.67
C VAL A 19 15.78 -3.59 -7.60
N PRO A 20 16.85 -4.38 -7.74
CA PRO A 20 17.96 -4.38 -6.77
C PRO A 20 18.58 -3.00 -6.56
N VAL A 21 18.74 -2.21 -7.63
CA VAL A 21 19.31 -0.85 -7.50
C VAL A 21 18.36 0.08 -6.77
N CYS A 22 17.06 0.01 -7.03
CA CYS A 22 16.08 0.79 -6.29
C CYS A 22 16.00 0.39 -4.81
N GLN A 23 16.13 -0.91 -4.47
CA GLN A 23 16.24 -1.36 -3.07
C GLN A 23 17.51 -0.79 -2.41
N TYR A 24 18.63 -0.79 -3.12
CA TYR A 24 19.86 -0.15 -2.64
C TYR A 24 19.66 1.35 -2.39
N LEU A 25 19.01 2.06 -3.31
CA LEU A 25 18.71 3.49 -3.14
C LEU A 25 17.79 3.77 -1.95
N LEU A 26 16.76 2.93 -1.73
CA LEU A 26 15.91 3.03 -0.54
C LEU A 26 16.74 2.85 0.73
N ALA A 27 17.58 1.82 0.79
CA ALA A 27 18.36 1.49 1.98
C ALA A 27 19.47 2.51 2.31
N ASN A 28 20.02 3.21 1.32
CA ASN A 28 21.22 4.04 1.50
C ASN A 28 20.99 5.55 1.31
N SER A 29 19.88 5.97 0.70
CA SER A 29 19.60 7.39 0.48
C SER A 29 18.76 7.98 1.59
N ASN A 30 19.22 9.10 2.15
CA ASN A 30 18.42 9.96 3.03
C ASN A 30 17.67 11.07 2.27
N THR A 31 17.72 11.06 0.93
CA THR A 31 17.06 12.09 0.10
C THR A 31 15.64 11.64 -0.25
N PRO A 32 14.58 12.35 0.21
CA PRO A 32 13.20 11.92 0.00
C PRO A 32 12.80 11.71 -1.47
N SER A 33 13.26 12.56 -2.38
CA SER A 33 12.97 12.43 -3.81
C SER A 33 13.59 11.17 -4.43
N VAL A 34 14.79 10.79 -3.97
CA VAL A 34 15.44 9.55 -4.40
C VAL A 34 14.67 8.32 -3.91
N GLN A 35 14.25 8.32 -2.65
CA GLN A 35 13.45 7.23 -2.08
C GLN A 35 12.11 7.08 -2.80
N PHE A 36 11.44 8.19 -3.09
CA PHE A 36 10.20 8.18 -3.87
C PHE A 36 10.40 7.62 -5.27
N HIS A 37 11.41 8.10 -6.01
CA HIS A 37 11.68 7.61 -7.35
C HIS A 37 12.15 6.16 -7.37
N ALA A 38 12.83 5.70 -6.32
CA ALA A 38 13.19 4.30 -6.15
C ALA A 38 11.93 3.43 -5.96
N ALA A 39 11.00 3.83 -5.09
CA ALA A 39 9.73 3.13 -4.92
C ALA A 39 8.91 3.10 -6.22
N SER A 40 8.81 4.23 -6.94
CA SER A 40 8.15 4.26 -8.26
C SER A 40 8.88 3.42 -9.32
N GLY A 41 10.22 3.35 -9.26
CA GLY A 41 11.04 2.53 -10.14
C GLY A 41 10.77 1.03 -9.95
N ILE A 42 10.67 0.60 -8.69
CA ILE A 42 10.28 -0.76 -8.32
C ILE A 42 8.89 -1.10 -8.90
N THR A 43 7.89 -0.25 -8.64
CA THR A 43 6.53 -0.49 -9.16
C THR A 43 6.51 -0.58 -10.67
N GLY A 44 7.17 0.35 -11.37
CA GLY A 44 7.19 0.37 -12.83
C GLY A 44 7.85 -0.87 -13.43
N ALA A 45 8.91 -1.38 -12.80
CA ALA A 45 9.61 -2.59 -13.24
C ALA A 45 8.74 -3.84 -13.06
N ILE A 46 8.21 -4.04 -11.85
CA ILE A 46 7.38 -5.20 -11.52
C ILE A 46 6.10 -5.21 -12.35
N VAL A 47 5.44 -4.07 -12.54
CA VAL A 47 4.21 -4.01 -13.32
C VAL A 47 4.44 -4.32 -14.80
N ARG A 48 5.54 -3.82 -15.37
CA ARG A 48 5.89 -3.99 -16.79
C ARG A 48 6.30 -5.43 -17.10
N GLU A 49 7.08 -6.04 -16.23
CA GLU A 49 7.72 -7.34 -16.45
C GLU A 49 7.21 -8.40 -15.46
N TYR A 50 5.96 -8.27 -15.00
CA TYR A 50 5.40 -9.08 -13.92
C TYR A 50 5.60 -10.59 -14.11
N GLY A 51 5.38 -11.09 -15.33
CA GLY A 51 5.54 -12.51 -15.68
C GLY A 51 6.99 -13.03 -15.69
N LEU A 52 8.00 -12.16 -15.56
CA LEU A 52 9.41 -12.56 -15.47
C LEU A 52 9.86 -12.80 -14.02
N TYR A 53 9.11 -12.32 -13.03
CA TYR A 53 9.45 -12.47 -11.62
C TYR A 53 8.79 -13.72 -11.02
N GLN A 54 9.52 -14.41 -10.14
CA GLN A 54 8.91 -15.47 -9.33
C GLN A 54 7.97 -14.84 -8.29
N ARG A 55 6.84 -15.50 -8.03
CA ARG A 55 5.84 -15.05 -7.05
C ARG A 55 6.45 -14.82 -5.67
N GLN A 56 7.31 -15.73 -5.25
CA GLN A 56 8.04 -15.63 -3.98
C GLN A 56 8.91 -14.37 -3.89
N ASP A 57 9.60 -13.99 -4.96
CA ASP A 57 10.43 -12.77 -4.98
C ASP A 57 9.58 -11.50 -4.87
N ILE A 58 8.40 -11.49 -5.49
CA ILE A 58 7.43 -10.40 -5.38
C ILE A 58 6.93 -10.29 -3.93
N HIS A 59 6.59 -11.41 -3.29
CA HIS A 59 6.13 -11.41 -1.90
C HIS A 59 7.25 -10.95 -0.93
N HIS A 60 8.50 -11.40 -1.14
CA HIS A 60 9.64 -10.92 -0.37
C HIS A 60 9.87 -9.41 -0.56
N LEU A 61 9.70 -8.89 -1.78
CA LEU A 61 9.81 -7.47 -2.06
C LEU A 61 8.70 -6.65 -1.37
N GLN A 62 7.45 -7.13 -1.38
CA GLN A 62 6.36 -6.49 -0.67
C GLN A 62 6.62 -6.46 0.84
N ALA A 63 7.06 -7.58 1.43
CA ALA A 63 7.44 -7.66 2.83
C ALA A 63 8.59 -6.69 3.17
N TYR A 64 9.59 -6.59 2.29
CA TYR A 64 10.67 -5.61 2.43
C TYR A 64 10.15 -4.17 2.45
N LEU A 65 9.23 -3.80 1.55
CA LEU A 65 8.67 -2.44 1.49
C LEU A 65 7.82 -2.11 2.73
N ILE A 66 7.07 -3.10 3.25
CA ILE A 66 6.33 -2.97 4.52
C ILE A 66 7.31 -2.73 5.67
N GLN A 67 8.33 -3.57 5.78
CA GLN A 67 9.36 -3.47 6.81
C GLN A 67 10.12 -2.14 6.74
N TYR A 68 10.38 -1.64 5.52
CA TYR A 68 11.02 -0.35 5.31
C TYR A 68 10.19 0.78 5.93
N ASN A 69 8.88 0.84 5.67
CA ASN A 69 8.02 1.86 6.28
C ASN A 69 7.95 1.71 7.81
N LEU A 70 7.94 0.47 8.33
CA LEU A 70 7.93 0.20 9.76
C LEU A 70 9.21 0.69 10.47
N GLN A 71 10.37 0.48 9.85
CA GLN A 71 11.68 0.86 10.40
C GLN A 71 11.99 2.35 10.30
N HIS A 72 11.26 3.11 9.45
CA HIS A 72 11.50 4.53 9.22
C HIS A 72 10.29 5.38 9.63
N PRO A 73 9.95 5.47 10.93
CA PRO A 73 8.78 6.23 11.43
C PRO A 73 8.84 7.74 11.11
N ARG A 74 10.03 8.27 10.80
CA ARG A 74 10.25 9.69 10.44
C ARG A 74 10.30 9.91 8.93
N LEU A 75 9.98 8.89 8.13
CA LEU A 75 9.93 9.02 6.68
C LEU A 75 8.91 10.09 6.29
N VAL A 76 9.26 10.89 5.28
CA VAL A 76 8.37 11.96 4.82
C VAL A 76 7.07 11.35 4.29
N SER A 77 5.92 11.91 4.68
CA SER A 77 4.59 11.32 4.48
C SER A 77 4.29 10.91 3.04
N TRP A 78 4.68 11.74 2.05
CA TRP A 78 4.46 11.45 0.64
C TRP A 78 5.37 10.32 0.11
N VAL A 79 6.54 10.11 0.71
CA VAL A 79 7.41 8.96 0.39
C VAL A 79 6.80 7.69 0.98
N ALA A 80 6.37 7.72 2.25
CA ALA A 80 5.70 6.58 2.87
C ALA A 80 4.44 6.17 2.07
N LYS A 81 3.63 7.15 1.66
CA LYS A 81 2.46 6.95 0.81
C LYS A 81 2.82 6.32 -0.54
N GLN A 82 3.91 6.75 -1.18
CA GLN A 82 4.37 6.15 -2.43
C GLN A 82 4.77 4.68 -2.26
N ILE A 83 5.34 4.31 -1.12
CA ILE A 83 5.72 2.92 -0.83
C ILE A 83 4.47 2.06 -0.59
N TYR A 84 3.48 2.56 0.17
CA TYR A 84 2.20 1.85 0.32
C TYR A 84 1.49 1.67 -1.02
N GLN A 85 1.49 2.71 -1.86
CA GLN A 85 0.96 2.65 -3.20
C GLN A 85 1.70 1.62 -4.08
N ALA A 86 3.03 1.55 -3.96
CA ALA A 86 3.83 0.56 -4.68
C ALA A 86 3.40 -0.87 -4.34
N ILE A 87 3.21 -1.16 -3.04
CA ILE A 87 2.74 -2.47 -2.57
C ILE A 87 1.35 -2.77 -3.16
N ALA A 88 0.41 -1.82 -3.04
CA ALA A 88 -0.96 -1.99 -3.51
C ALA A 88 -1.03 -2.25 -5.03
N VAL A 89 -0.31 -1.47 -5.83
CA VAL A 89 -0.27 -1.62 -7.30
C VAL A 89 0.33 -2.98 -7.70
N ILE A 90 1.40 -3.41 -7.03
CA ILE A 90 2.03 -4.71 -7.29
C ILE A 90 1.06 -5.85 -6.94
N SER A 91 0.35 -5.75 -5.81
CA SER A 91 -0.67 -6.74 -5.43
C SER A 91 -1.79 -6.83 -6.45
N LYS A 92 -2.38 -5.69 -6.84
CA LYS A 92 -3.47 -5.66 -7.83
C LYS A 92 -3.03 -6.19 -9.18
N ARG A 93 -1.81 -5.89 -9.62
CA ARG A 93 -1.28 -6.37 -10.91
C ARG A 93 -1.27 -7.89 -11.01
N GLY A 94 -0.89 -8.58 -9.94
CA GLY A 94 -0.81 -10.04 -9.89
C GLY A 94 -2.11 -10.75 -9.57
N TRP A 95 -3.15 -10.01 -9.18
CA TRP A 95 -4.31 -10.53 -8.45
C TRP A 95 -5.02 -11.69 -9.14
N LEU A 96 -5.37 -11.55 -10.42
CA LEU A 96 -6.10 -12.59 -11.16
C LEU A 96 -5.24 -13.80 -11.55
N GLU A 97 -3.92 -13.67 -11.46
CA GLU A 97 -2.96 -14.75 -11.73
C GLU A 97 -2.53 -15.49 -10.46
N ALA A 98 -2.93 -14.98 -9.28
CA ALA A 98 -2.53 -15.46 -7.97
C ALA A 98 -3.55 -16.44 -7.39
N SER A 99 -3.09 -17.41 -6.60
CA SER A 99 -3.97 -18.24 -5.77
C SER A 99 -4.62 -17.42 -4.65
N GLU A 100 -5.66 -17.96 -4.01
CA GLU A 100 -6.30 -17.31 -2.85
C GLU A 100 -5.30 -17.09 -1.69
N GLU A 101 -4.39 -18.04 -1.48
CA GLU A 101 -3.31 -17.91 -0.48
C GLU A 101 -2.36 -16.75 -0.83
N GLU A 102 -2.00 -16.60 -2.10
CA GLU A 102 -1.13 -15.52 -2.59
C GLU A 102 -1.83 -14.15 -2.52
N GLN A 103 -3.12 -14.08 -2.87
CA GLN A 103 -3.96 -12.89 -2.71
C GLN A 103 -4.01 -12.43 -1.24
N GLY A 104 -4.03 -13.37 -0.30
CA GLY A 104 -4.04 -13.12 1.14
C GLY A 104 -2.73 -12.61 1.72
N VAL A 105 -1.58 -12.67 1.03
CA VAL A 105 -0.26 -12.35 1.63
C VAL A 105 -0.21 -10.93 2.20
N VAL A 106 -0.60 -9.92 1.43
CA VAL A 106 -0.55 -8.52 1.91
C VAL A 106 -1.62 -8.27 2.98
N TYR A 107 -2.80 -8.88 2.85
CA TYR A 107 -3.83 -8.81 3.89
C TYR A 107 -3.34 -9.42 5.21
N ASN A 108 -2.65 -10.56 5.19
CA ASN A 108 -2.12 -11.20 6.39
C ASN A 108 -1.08 -10.31 7.11
N HIS A 109 -0.24 -9.61 6.35
CA HIS A 109 0.68 -8.61 6.93
C HIS A 109 -0.09 -7.43 7.55
N ILE A 110 -1.14 -6.93 6.88
CA ILE A 110 -2.01 -5.89 7.44
C ILE A 110 -2.61 -6.39 8.76
N ALA A 111 -3.25 -7.56 8.77
CA ALA A 111 -3.89 -8.12 9.96
C ALA A 111 -2.90 -8.29 11.12
N GLN A 112 -1.69 -8.77 10.83
CA GLN A 112 -0.61 -8.85 11.81
C GLN A 112 -0.29 -7.46 12.40
N LEU A 113 -0.01 -6.46 11.57
CA LEU A 113 0.30 -5.10 12.01
C LEU A 113 -0.84 -4.48 12.84
N LEU A 114 -2.10 -4.73 12.46
CA LEU A 114 -3.27 -4.22 13.17
C LEU A 114 -3.45 -4.87 14.56
N SER A 115 -2.85 -6.03 14.81
CA SER A 115 -2.86 -6.71 16.11
C SER A 115 -1.71 -6.30 17.05
N MET A 116 -0.79 -5.44 16.59
CA MET A 116 0.41 -5.03 17.32
C MET A 116 0.20 -3.66 18.01
N GLY A 117 1.29 -2.91 18.26
CA GLY A 117 1.25 -1.61 18.91
C GLY A 117 0.77 -0.47 17.99
N ASP A 118 0.65 0.73 18.57
CA ASP A 118 0.11 1.90 17.87
C ASP A 118 0.93 2.30 16.63
N HIS A 119 2.24 2.10 16.67
CA HIS A 119 3.13 2.38 15.54
C HIS A 119 2.84 1.42 14.37
N GLU A 120 2.77 0.13 14.66
CA GLU A 120 2.44 -0.93 13.70
C GLU A 120 1.02 -0.74 13.16
N LYS A 121 0.04 -0.43 14.01
CA LYS A 121 -1.33 -0.12 13.60
C LYS A 121 -1.38 1.04 12.60
N LYS A 122 -0.58 2.10 12.77
CA LYS A 122 -0.50 3.21 11.80
C LYS A 122 -0.02 2.74 10.43
N VAL A 123 1.01 1.89 10.39
CA VAL A 123 1.52 1.29 9.14
C VAL A 123 0.45 0.39 8.51
N GLY A 124 -0.18 -0.48 9.30
CA GLY A 124 -1.24 -1.38 8.85
C GLY A 124 -2.43 -0.64 8.27
N LEU A 125 -2.94 0.39 8.94
CA LEU A 125 -4.06 1.21 8.45
C LEU A 125 -3.69 1.98 7.17
N SER A 126 -2.48 2.55 7.11
CA SER A 126 -2.02 3.28 5.93
C SER A 126 -1.88 2.38 4.70
N LEU A 127 -1.37 1.16 4.90
CA LEU A 127 -1.28 0.15 3.86
C LEU A 127 -2.66 -0.35 3.43
N ALA A 128 -3.54 -0.66 4.38
CA ALA A 128 -4.92 -1.08 4.12
C ALA A 128 -5.66 -0.03 3.29
N HIS A 129 -5.53 1.25 3.65
CA HIS A 129 -6.10 2.36 2.88
C HIS A 129 -5.54 2.42 1.45
N ALA A 130 -4.22 2.29 1.27
CA ALA A 130 -3.64 2.26 -0.09
C ALA A 130 -4.15 1.08 -0.93
N VAL A 131 -4.32 -0.10 -0.31
CA VAL A 131 -4.89 -1.28 -0.97
C VAL A 131 -6.35 -1.04 -1.37
N VAL A 132 -7.20 -0.59 -0.45
CA VAL A 132 -8.62 -0.29 -0.74
C VAL A 132 -8.73 0.72 -1.88
N GLU A 133 -7.99 1.84 -1.82
CA GLU A 133 -7.99 2.86 -2.86
C GLU A 133 -7.54 2.31 -4.23
N GLU A 134 -6.49 1.47 -4.25
CA GLU A 134 -6.00 0.89 -5.49
C GLU A 134 -7.03 -0.05 -6.12
N PHE A 135 -7.72 -0.88 -5.33
CA PHE A 135 -8.77 -1.76 -5.84
C PHE A 135 -10.04 -1.01 -6.25
N LEU A 136 -10.43 0.04 -5.51
CA LEU A 136 -11.54 0.92 -5.84
C LEU A 136 -11.30 1.72 -7.11
N SER A 137 -10.05 2.13 -7.36
CA SER A 137 -9.67 2.97 -8.51
C SER A 137 -10.14 2.38 -9.83
N ARG A 138 -11.10 3.08 -10.44
CA ARG A 138 -11.57 2.90 -11.82
C ARG A 138 -10.50 3.46 -12.77
N GLY A 139 -9.37 2.76 -12.86
CA GLY A 139 -8.32 2.97 -13.87
C GLY A 139 -8.08 4.43 -14.30
N LYS A 140 -7.48 5.27 -13.45
CA LYS A 140 -6.89 6.54 -13.91
C LYS A 140 -5.57 6.37 -14.68
N ALA A 141 -5.20 5.14 -15.06
CA ALA A 141 -4.00 4.88 -15.83
C ALA A 141 -4.22 3.74 -16.84
N SER A 142 -4.71 4.12 -18.01
CA SER A 142 -4.49 3.43 -19.28
C SER A 142 -3.00 3.29 -19.68
N ASN A 143 -2.06 3.43 -18.73
CA ASN A 143 -0.61 3.37 -18.97
C ASN A 143 -0.02 1.95 -18.93
N VAL A 144 -0.85 0.91 -18.81
CA VAL A 144 -0.39 -0.51 -18.79
C VAL A 144 -1.23 -1.44 -19.67
N GLY A 145 -2.25 -0.95 -20.37
CA GLY A 145 -3.08 -1.81 -21.23
C GLY A 145 -3.93 -2.85 -20.47
N LEU A 146 -4.17 -2.64 -19.17
CA LEU A 146 -5.11 -3.46 -18.41
C LEU A 146 -6.54 -3.10 -18.82
N THR A 147 -7.34 -4.10 -19.14
CA THR A 147 -8.71 -3.93 -19.65
C THR A 147 -9.65 -3.49 -18.53
N TRP A 148 -10.76 -2.86 -18.89
CA TRP A 148 -11.85 -2.60 -17.94
C TRP A 148 -12.29 -3.88 -17.21
N ASP A 149 -12.33 -5.01 -17.92
CA ASP A 149 -12.64 -6.35 -17.37
C ASP A 149 -11.66 -6.77 -16.26
N PHE A 150 -10.36 -6.49 -16.41
CA PHE A 150 -9.38 -6.73 -15.34
C PHE A 150 -9.69 -5.93 -14.08
N HIS A 151 -9.95 -4.62 -14.22
CA HIS A 151 -10.28 -3.76 -13.08
C HIS A 151 -11.58 -4.19 -12.41
N TYR A 152 -12.58 -4.58 -13.18
CA TYR A 152 -13.85 -5.09 -12.66
C TYR A 152 -13.66 -6.40 -11.87
N LYS A 153 -12.99 -7.40 -12.46
CA LYS A 153 -12.78 -8.71 -11.83
C LYS A 153 -11.93 -8.63 -10.57
N THR A 154 -10.86 -7.82 -10.58
CA THR A 154 -10.03 -7.62 -9.39
C THR A 154 -10.80 -6.94 -8.27
N LYS A 155 -11.62 -5.93 -8.59
CA LYS A 155 -12.48 -5.26 -7.62
C LYS A 155 -13.48 -6.23 -7.00
N LEU A 156 -14.22 -6.99 -7.82
CA LEU A 156 -15.22 -7.95 -7.36
C LEU A 156 -14.58 -9.02 -6.45
N SER A 157 -13.48 -9.62 -6.88
CA SER A 157 -12.76 -10.63 -6.08
C SER A 157 -12.26 -10.06 -4.74
N PHE A 158 -11.74 -8.83 -4.72
CA PHE A 158 -11.32 -8.19 -3.48
C PHE A 158 -12.49 -7.84 -2.55
N GLU A 159 -13.62 -7.40 -3.13
CA GLU A 159 -14.88 -7.12 -2.42
C GLU A 159 -15.39 -8.35 -1.69
N GLU A 160 -15.41 -9.51 -2.36
CA GLU A 160 -15.90 -10.77 -1.81
C GLU A 160 -14.98 -11.37 -0.74
N GLN A 161 -13.66 -11.21 -0.89
CA GLN A 161 -12.69 -11.93 -0.06
C GLN A 161 -12.11 -11.10 1.10
N HIS A 162 -11.79 -9.82 0.88
CA HIS A 162 -10.94 -9.05 1.81
C HIS A 162 -11.54 -7.74 2.30
N LEU A 163 -12.43 -7.10 1.54
CA LEU A 163 -12.98 -5.78 1.90
C LEU A 163 -13.68 -5.80 3.27
N ARG A 164 -14.54 -6.79 3.51
CA ARG A 164 -15.24 -6.95 4.79
C ARG A 164 -14.28 -7.13 5.96
N LEU A 165 -13.23 -7.92 5.78
CA LEU A 165 -12.24 -8.19 6.82
C LEU A 165 -11.46 -6.93 7.20
N ILE A 166 -11.05 -6.14 6.21
CA ILE A 166 -10.38 -4.86 6.43
C ILE A 166 -11.32 -3.87 7.13
N PHE A 167 -12.61 -3.84 6.75
CA PHE A 167 -13.61 -2.98 7.37
C PHE A 167 -13.82 -3.32 8.86
N GLU A 168 -14.01 -4.60 9.18
CA GLU A 168 -14.17 -5.07 10.57
C GLU A 168 -12.94 -4.71 11.42
N ALA A 169 -11.73 -4.89 10.88
CA ALA A 169 -10.49 -4.52 11.57
C ALA A 169 -10.37 -3.01 11.80
N ALA A 170 -10.73 -2.19 10.80
CA ALA A 170 -10.72 -0.74 10.90
C ALA A 170 -11.73 -0.22 11.95
N LEU A 171 -12.95 -0.79 11.96
CA LEU A 171 -13.99 -0.47 12.93
C LEU A 171 -13.59 -0.87 14.35
N LYS A 172 -12.96 -2.03 14.52
CA LYS A 172 -12.46 -2.46 15.83
C LYS A 172 -11.46 -1.45 16.39
N ILE A 173 -10.47 -1.04 15.60
CA ILE A 173 -9.48 -0.04 16.04
C ILE A 173 -10.15 1.30 16.30
N LEU A 174 -11.06 1.74 15.42
CA LEU A 174 -11.83 2.97 15.64
C LEU A 174 -12.58 2.94 16.98
N HIS A 175 -13.24 1.83 17.28
CA HIS A 175 -13.96 1.63 18.52
C HIS A 175 -13.03 1.67 19.74
N GLU A 176 -11.91 0.95 19.70
CA GLU A 176 -10.87 0.97 20.75
C GLU A 176 -10.40 2.41 21.02
N GLN A 177 -10.07 3.16 19.96
CA GLN A 177 -9.62 4.55 20.09
C GLN A 177 -10.72 5.47 20.67
N LEU A 178 -11.98 5.28 20.28
CA LEU A 178 -13.09 6.06 20.82
C LEU A 178 -13.35 5.73 22.30
N GLN A 179 -13.25 4.46 22.69
CA GLN A 179 -13.38 4.05 24.09
C GLN A 179 -12.28 4.67 24.98
N ASP A 180 -11.04 4.66 24.51
CA ASP A 180 -9.92 5.29 25.23
C ASP A 180 -10.16 6.79 25.43
N LEU A 181 -10.70 7.49 24.42
CA LEU A 181 -11.04 8.91 24.52
C LEU A 181 -12.17 9.21 25.51
N MET A 182 -13.16 8.33 25.60
CA MET A 182 -14.31 8.51 26.51
C MET A 182 -14.01 8.10 27.95
N SER A 183 -12.95 7.31 28.17
CA SER A 183 -12.64 6.73 29.48
C SER A 183 -12.08 7.75 30.50
N ILE A 184 -11.59 8.91 30.04
CA ILE A 184 -11.02 9.95 30.92
C ILE A 184 -11.68 11.30 30.63
N PRO A 185 -12.67 11.73 31.44
CA PRO A 185 -13.33 13.03 31.26
C PRO A 185 -12.32 14.18 31.39
N GLY A 186 -12.18 15.00 30.34
CA GLY A 186 -11.31 16.17 30.33
C GLY A 186 -9.89 15.95 29.81
N GLN A 187 -9.55 14.76 29.32
CA GLN A 187 -8.25 14.54 28.67
C GLN A 187 -8.28 15.04 27.23
N GLU A 188 -7.43 16.02 26.91
CA GLU A 188 -7.19 16.39 25.51
C GLU A 188 -6.61 15.19 24.77
N VAL A 189 -7.11 14.93 23.54
CA VAL A 189 -6.59 13.84 22.70
C VAL A 189 -5.07 13.97 22.60
N SER A 190 -4.34 13.00 23.16
CA SER A 190 -2.88 12.99 23.11
C SER A 190 -2.44 13.03 21.64
N GLY A 191 -1.37 13.78 21.34
CA GLY A 191 -0.85 13.91 19.98
C GLY A 191 -0.52 12.57 19.31
N ALA A 192 -0.32 11.51 20.08
CA ALA A 192 -0.08 10.15 19.61
C ALA A 192 -1.34 9.39 19.14
N GLN A 193 -2.51 9.71 19.70
CA GLN A 193 -3.82 9.06 19.43
C GLN A 193 -4.54 9.67 18.21
N LYS A 194 -4.35 10.97 17.95
CA LYS A 194 -4.95 11.67 16.80
C LYS A 194 -4.69 10.96 15.45
N PRO A 195 -3.47 10.48 15.13
CA PRO A 195 -3.20 9.88 13.83
C PRO A 195 -3.90 8.53 13.63
N LEU A 196 -4.01 7.69 14.66
CA LEU A 196 -4.70 6.40 14.54
C LEU A 196 -6.19 6.61 14.29
N LEU A 197 -6.83 7.47 15.09
CA LEU A 197 -8.23 7.82 14.91
C LEU A 197 -8.50 8.37 13.50
N SER A 198 -7.69 9.33 13.05
CA SER A 198 -7.84 9.90 11.70
C SER A 198 -7.65 8.88 10.59
N LEU A 199 -6.67 7.97 10.71
CA LEU A 199 -6.44 6.91 9.72
C LEU A 199 -7.57 5.89 9.69
N SER A 200 -8.09 5.48 10.85
CA SER A 200 -9.23 4.56 10.94
C SER A 200 -10.49 5.18 10.32
N ILE A 201 -10.77 6.46 10.59
CA ILE A 201 -11.90 7.17 9.98
C ILE A 201 -11.74 7.25 8.47
N LEU A 202 -10.55 7.63 7.98
CA LEU A 202 -10.26 7.73 6.56
C LEU A 202 -10.46 6.39 5.83
N LEU A 203 -9.99 5.28 6.43
CA LEU A 203 -10.18 3.94 5.87
C LEU A 203 -11.66 3.53 5.86
N VAL A 204 -12.38 3.77 6.95
CA VAL A 204 -13.84 3.52 7.04
C VAL A 204 -14.58 4.34 6.00
N GLU A 205 -14.26 5.62 5.83
CA GLU A 205 -14.87 6.50 4.82
C GLU A 205 -14.63 5.97 3.40
N SER A 206 -13.38 5.62 3.06
CA SER A 206 -13.04 5.04 1.74
C SER A 206 -13.83 3.76 1.44
N ILE A 207 -13.99 2.88 2.44
CA ILE A 207 -14.78 1.64 2.29
C ILE A 207 -16.28 1.94 2.18
N LEU A 208 -16.81 2.92 2.91
CA LEU A 208 -18.22 3.31 2.80
C LEU A 208 -18.54 3.98 1.45
N GLN A 209 -17.54 4.60 0.83
CA GLN A 209 -17.62 5.13 -0.54
C GLN A 209 -17.38 4.05 -1.61
N TRP A 210 -17.21 2.79 -1.23
CA TRP A 210 -17.04 1.69 -2.16
C TRP A 210 -18.31 1.49 -3.01
N ASP A 211 -18.19 1.66 -4.32
CA ASP A 211 -19.30 1.40 -5.25
C ASP A 211 -19.52 -0.11 -5.42
N PHE A 212 -20.26 -0.77 -4.53
CA PHE A 212 -20.47 -2.24 -4.57
C PHE A 212 -20.94 -2.74 -5.94
N THR A 213 -20.34 -3.84 -6.38
CA THR A 213 -20.57 -4.38 -7.73
C THR A 213 -21.86 -5.21 -7.83
N SER A 214 -22.35 -5.72 -6.70
CA SER A 214 -23.69 -6.31 -6.58
C SER A 214 -24.70 -5.26 -6.09
N SER A 215 -25.71 -4.98 -6.92
CA SER A 215 -27.02 -4.42 -6.50
C SER A 215 -28.10 -5.44 -6.79
#